data_AF-A0A143C2I5-F1
#
_entry.id   AF-A0A143C2I5-F1
#
_cell.length_a   1.000
_cell.length_b   1.000
_cell.length_c   1.000
_cell.angle_alpha   90.00
_cell.angle_beta   90.00
_cell.angle_gamma   90.00
#
_symmetry.space_group_name_H-M   'P 1'
#
loop_
_entity.id
_entity.type
_entity.pdbx_description
1 polymer ?
#
loop_
_entity_poly.entity_id
_entity_poly.type
_entity_poly.pdbx_seq_one_letter_code
_entity_poly.pdbx_strand_id
1 'polypeptide(L)'
;MKFFLDENESPAVLAPLRTVFYRHEFTSAHDEGLRGTLDPDLIREVKDRGFDAIMTQDRNQLSNRDERAAYIETGLHWIGHREPDAAGLQLIAATASAYLAAMPHILDALSEVTGAHSFRVVNFPQQVGQRVKINPLSL
;
A
#
# COMPACT_ATOMS: atom_id res chain seq x y z
N MET A 1 -5.84 -4.98 -12.25
CA MET A 1 -5.87 -5.45 -10.85
C MET A 1 -6.61 -4.45 -10.00
N LYS A 2 -7.22 -4.91 -8.92
CA LYS A 2 -8.01 -4.13 -7.97
C LYS A 2 -7.32 -4.18 -6.60
N PHE A 3 -6.96 -3.01 -6.08
CA PHE A 3 -6.19 -2.83 -4.86
C PHE A 3 -7.06 -2.20 -3.76
N PHE A 4 -7.07 -2.83 -2.59
CA PHE A 4 -7.76 -2.35 -1.41
C PHE A 4 -6.78 -1.62 -0.50
N LEU A 5 -7.08 -0.38 -0.12
CA LEU A 5 -6.29 0.38 0.85
C LEU A 5 -6.94 0.29 2.22
N ASP A 6 -6.22 -0.30 3.16
CA ASP A 6 -6.65 -0.53 4.54
C ASP A 6 -6.91 0.79 5.30
N GLU A 7 -7.69 0.75 6.38
CA GLU A 7 -8.09 1.96 7.11
C GLU A 7 -6.96 2.59 7.93
N ASN A 8 -5.88 1.84 8.17
CA ASN A 8 -4.65 2.35 8.79
C ASN A 8 -3.77 3.15 7.80
N GLU A 9 -4.17 3.24 6.53
CA GLU A 9 -3.49 4.05 5.52
C GLU A 9 -4.20 5.38 5.28
N SER A 10 -3.45 6.37 4.80
CA SER A 10 -4.03 7.65 4.37
C SER A 10 -4.61 7.53 2.96
N PRO A 11 -5.92 7.79 2.73
CA PRO A 11 -6.51 7.78 1.39
C PRO A 11 -5.87 8.80 0.42
N ALA A 12 -5.12 9.77 0.93
CA ALA A 12 -4.39 10.75 0.12
C ALA A 12 -3.37 10.12 -0.84
N VAL A 13 -2.90 8.90 -0.57
CA VAL A 13 -1.97 8.18 -1.46
C VAL A 13 -2.65 7.64 -2.72
N LEU A 14 -3.99 7.52 -2.72
CA LEU A 14 -4.72 6.91 -3.84
C LEU A 14 -4.78 7.79 -5.08
N ALA A 15 -4.90 9.11 -4.91
CA ALA A 15 -5.02 10.02 -6.04
C ALA A 15 -3.85 9.87 -7.04
N PRO A 16 -2.57 9.97 -6.64
CA PRO A 16 -1.47 9.79 -7.59
C PRO A 16 -1.37 8.36 -8.14
N LEU A 17 -1.69 7.32 -7.35
CA LEU A 17 -1.70 5.93 -7.83
C LEU A 17 -2.74 5.72 -8.94
N ARG A 18 -3.97 6.22 -8.74
CA ARG A 18 -5.05 6.17 -9.74
C ARG A 18 -4.66 6.92 -11.02
N THR A 19 -3.95 8.04 -10.90
CA THR A 19 -3.48 8.82 -12.06
C THR A 19 -2.41 8.08 -12.86
N VAL A 20 -1.39 7.52 -12.19
CA VAL A 20 -0.25 6.89 -12.85
C VAL A 20 -0.61 5.49 -13.37
N PHE A 21 -1.29 4.70 -12.55
CA PHE A 21 -1.64 3.31 -12.83
C PHE A 21 -3.11 3.16 -13.25
N TYR A 22 -3.55 4.00 -14.19
CA TYR A 22 -4.96 4.17 -14.61
C TYR A 22 -5.64 2.91 -15.18
N ARG A 23 -4.88 1.83 -15.48
CA ARG A 23 -5.42 0.52 -15.89
C ARG A 23 -5.73 -0.40 -14.70
N HIS A 24 -5.57 0.11 -13.49
CA HIS A 24 -5.80 -0.60 -12.24
C HIS A 24 -6.73 0.23 -11.35
N GLU A 25 -7.45 -0.47 -10.50
CA GLU A 25 -8.41 0.12 -9.58
C GLU A 25 -7.79 0.18 -8.20
N PHE A 26 -7.93 1.31 -7.52
CA PHE A 26 -7.49 1.49 -6.14
C PHE A 26 -8.64 2.07 -5.35
N THR A 27 -9.03 1.42 -4.26
CA THR A 27 -10.19 1.84 -3.46
C THR A 27 -9.86 1.71 -1.97
N SER A 28 -10.36 2.62 -1.15
CA SER A 28 -10.10 2.59 0.30
C SER A 28 -11.16 1.80 1.07
N ALA A 29 -10.80 1.36 2.29
CA ALA A 29 -11.75 0.80 3.26
C ALA A 29 -12.94 1.73 3.53
N HIS A 30 -12.71 3.06 3.49
CA HIS A 30 -13.77 4.05 3.61
C HIS A 30 -14.75 3.99 2.42
N ASP A 31 -14.23 3.98 1.19
CA ASP A 31 -15.05 3.94 -0.03
C ASP A 31 -15.84 2.64 -0.16
N GLU A 32 -15.27 1.52 0.32
CA GLU A 32 -15.92 0.20 0.34
C GLU A 32 -16.85 -0.01 1.54
N GLY A 33 -16.88 0.90 2.53
CA GLY A 33 -17.69 0.75 3.74
C GLY A 33 -17.24 -0.39 4.66
N LEU A 34 -15.94 -0.73 4.66
CA LEU A 34 -15.35 -1.85 5.40
C LEU A 34 -14.62 -1.45 6.69
N ARG A 35 -14.76 -0.20 7.13
CA ARG A 35 -14.11 0.30 8.35
C ARG A 35 -14.53 -0.47 9.60
N GLY A 36 -13.56 -0.76 10.48
CA GLY A 36 -13.79 -1.47 11.74
C GLY A 36 -14.09 -2.97 11.61
N THR A 37 -13.89 -3.55 10.42
CA THR A 37 -13.99 -5.00 10.21
C THR A 37 -12.74 -5.67 10.78
N LEU A 38 -12.90 -6.80 11.49
CA LEU A 38 -11.77 -7.54 12.06
C LEU A 38 -10.92 -8.20 10.96
N ASP A 39 -9.60 -8.25 11.14
CA ASP A 39 -8.65 -8.56 10.06
C ASP A 39 -8.91 -9.87 9.31
N PRO A 40 -9.15 -11.04 9.94
CA PRO A 40 -9.41 -12.27 9.18
C PRO A 40 -10.68 -12.23 8.34
N ASP A 41 -11.71 -11.51 8.81
CA ASP A 41 -12.97 -11.34 8.10
C ASP A 41 -12.82 -10.30 6.98
N LEU A 42 -12.06 -9.23 7.25
CA LEU A 42 -11.70 -8.22 6.27
C LEU A 42 -10.96 -8.84 5.08
N ILE A 43 -9.97 -9.72 5.31
CA ILE A 43 -9.22 -10.39 4.25
C ILE A 43 -10.14 -11.19 3.33
N ARG A 44 -11.10 -11.93 3.90
CA ARG A 44 -12.08 -12.72 3.12
C ARG A 44 -13.04 -11.82 2.35
N GLU A 45 -13.61 -10.82 3.00
CA GLU A 45 -14.55 -9.87 2.40
C GLU A 45 -13.90 -9.08 1.26
N VAL A 46 -12.65 -8.63 1.45
CA VAL A 46 -11.85 -7.97 0.40
C VAL A 46 -11.66 -8.92 -0.79
N LYS A 47 -11.33 -10.19 -0.55
CA LYS A 47 -11.22 -11.15 -1.65
C LYS A 47 -12.56 -11.39 -2.36
N ASP A 48 -13.64 -11.56 -1.61
CA ASP A 48 -14.99 -11.82 -2.15
C ASP A 48 -15.49 -10.66 -3.02
N ARG A 49 -15.05 -9.43 -2.74
CA ARG A 49 -15.28 -8.22 -3.57
C ARG A 49 -14.39 -8.12 -4.81
N GLY A 50 -13.61 -9.15 -5.10
CA GLY A 50 -12.78 -9.25 -6.30
C GLY A 50 -11.48 -8.43 -6.22
N PHE A 51 -11.02 -8.07 -5.03
CA PHE A 51 -9.71 -7.45 -4.89
C PHE A 51 -8.59 -8.48 -5.07
N ASP A 52 -7.50 -8.03 -5.67
CA ASP A 52 -6.29 -8.83 -5.90
C ASP A 52 -5.30 -8.67 -4.74
N ALA A 53 -5.22 -7.47 -4.17
CA ALA A 53 -4.26 -7.16 -3.12
C ALA A 53 -4.80 -6.16 -2.10
N ILE A 54 -4.29 -6.25 -0.86
CA ILE A 54 -4.45 -5.26 0.19
C ILE A 54 -3.16 -4.47 0.37
N MET A 55 -3.30 -3.16 0.60
CA MET A 55 -2.26 -2.20 0.92
C MET A 55 -2.44 -1.76 2.38
N THR A 56 -1.45 -2.01 3.24
CA THR A 56 -1.58 -1.78 4.70
C THR A 56 -0.27 -1.38 5.37
N GLN A 57 -0.38 -0.66 6.49
CA GLN A 57 0.74 -0.37 7.40
C GLN A 57 0.97 -1.48 8.42
N ASP A 58 0.01 -2.39 8.59
CA ASP A 58 0.12 -3.43 9.61
C ASP A 58 1.00 -4.59 9.13
N ARG A 59 2.25 -4.56 9.59
CA ARG A 59 3.25 -5.58 9.30
C ARG A 59 3.10 -6.83 10.15
N ASN A 60 2.32 -6.78 11.23
CA ASN A 60 2.16 -7.87 12.17
C ASN A 60 1.12 -8.90 11.69
N GLN A 61 0.27 -8.54 10.72
CA GLN A 61 -0.71 -9.44 10.12
C GLN A 61 -0.09 -10.75 9.63
N LEU A 62 1.10 -10.69 9.03
CA LEU A 62 1.81 -11.89 8.55
C LEU A 62 2.44 -12.72 9.68
N SER A 63 2.61 -12.13 10.87
CA SER A 63 3.06 -12.83 12.09
C SER A 63 1.89 -13.44 12.84
N ASN A 64 0.67 -12.90 12.71
CA ASN A 64 -0.55 -13.53 13.19
C ASN A 64 -0.85 -14.79 12.34
N ARG A 65 -1.08 -15.92 13.01
CA ARG A 65 -1.31 -17.20 12.34
C ARG A 65 -2.64 -17.20 11.58
N ASP A 66 -3.69 -16.60 12.14
CA ASP A 66 -5.04 -16.68 11.58
C ASP A 66 -5.18 -15.76 10.37
N GLU A 67 -4.61 -14.55 10.43
CA GLU A 67 -4.58 -13.63 9.30
C GLU A 67 -3.67 -14.14 8.17
N ARG A 68 -2.48 -14.66 8.49
CA ARG A 68 -1.63 -15.31 7.48
C ARG A 68 -2.34 -16.48 6.81
N ALA A 69 -3.09 -17.29 7.58
CA ALA A 69 -3.89 -18.37 7.01
C ALA A 69 -4.99 -17.83 6.09
N ALA A 70 -5.68 -16.76 6.46
CA ALA A 70 -6.69 -16.11 5.62
C ALA A 70 -6.10 -15.60 4.29
N TYR A 71 -4.91 -15.00 4.28
CA TYR A 71 -4.23 -14.62 3.04
C TYR A 71 -3.96 -15.83 2.13
N ILE A 72 -3.40 -16.91 2.70
CA ILE A 72 -3.09 -18.14 1.95
C ILE A 72 -4.37 -18.78 1.38
N GLU A 73 -5.42 -18.88 2.19
CA GLU A 73 -6.72 -19.46 1.83
C GLU A 73 -7.38 -18.69 0.68
N THR A 74 -7.40 -17.37 0.77
CA THR A 74 -8.08 -16.48 -0.19
C THR A 74 -7.25 -16.21 -1.44
N GLY A 75 -5.93 -16.43 -1.38
CA GLY A 75 -5.00 -16.02 -2.43
C GLY A 75 -4.82 -14.51 -2.53
N LEU A 76 -5.29 -13.73 -1.55
CA LEU A 76 -5.16 -12.27 -1.55
C LEU A 76 -3.69 -11.88 -1.33
N HIS A 77 -3.16 -10.97 -2.15
CA HIS A 77 -1.79 -10.49 -2.00
C HIS A 77 -1.69 -9.44 -0.89
N TRP A 78 -0.61 -9.47 -0.12
CA TRP A 78 -0.32 -8.50 0.93
C TRP A 78 0.74 -7.51 0.44
N ILE A 79 0.48 -6.21 0.50
CA ILE A 79 1.44 -5.16 0.16
C ILE A 79 1.55 -4.22 1.36
N GLY A 80 2.70 -4.16 2.01
CA GLY A 80 2.84 -3.28 3.17
C GLY A 80 4.21 -2.67 3.36
N HIS A 81 4.22 -1.57 4.08
CA HIS A 81 5.44 -0.83 4.42
C HIS A 81 5.58 -0.63 5.92
N ARG A 82 6.73 -0.11 6.34
CA ARG A 82 6.87 0.46 7.69
C ARG A 82 6.32 1.88 7.64
N GLU A 83 5.63 2.35 8.67
CA GLU A 83 5.33 3.78 8.79
C GLU A 83 6.64 4.61 8.66
N PRO A 84 6.71 5.58 7.73
CA PRO A 84 7.83 6.51 7.64
C PRO A 84 8.04 7.27 8.96
N ASP A 85 9.31 7.52 9.32
CA ASP A 85 9.66 8.41 10.42
C ASP A 85 9.45 9.88 9.99
N ALA A 86 8.18 10.26 9.84
CA ALA A 86 7.72 11.54 9.33
C ALA A 86 6.30 11.82 9.83
N ALA A 87 5.85 13.08 9.76
CA ALA A 87 4.52 13.48 10.19
C ALA A 87 3.83 14.39 9.16
N GLY A 88 2.50 14.47 9.24
CA GLY A 88 1.67 15.35 8.42
C GLY A 88 1.93 15.18 6.93
N LEU A 89 2.21 16.30 6.24
CA LEU A 89 2.49 16.29 4.80
C LEU A 89 3.68 15.40 4.42
N GLN A 90 4.73 15.36 5.26
CA GLN A 90 5.93 14.57 4.94
C GLN A 90 5.65 13.07 4.99
N LEU A 91 4.78 12.63 5.90
CA LEU A 91 4.32 11.24 5.97
C LEU A 91 3.60 10.85 4.68
N ILE A 92 2.60 11.64 4.26
CA ILE A 92 1.84 11.40 3.02
C ILE A 92 2.77 11.37 1.81
N ALA A 93 3.68 12.35 1.70
CA ALA A 93 4.62 12.42 0.59
C ALA A 93 5.56 11.20 0.56
N ALA A 94 6.08 10.78 1.71
CA ALA A 94 6.96 9.62 1.81
C ALA A 94 6.23 8.33 1.41
N THR A 95 5.04 8.09 1.96
CA THR A 95 4.23 6.90 1.68
C THR A 95 3.80 6.85 0.21
N ALA A 96 3.25 7.94 -0.32
CA ALA A 96 2.85 8.01 -1.73
C ALA A 96 4.03 7.76 -2.67
N SER A 97 5.20 8.34 -2.38
CA SER A 97 6.42 8.11 -3.17
C SER A 97 6.87 6.66 -3.10
N ALA A 98 6.85 6.04 -1.91
CA ALA A 98 7.24 4.64 -1.71
C ALA A 98 6.35 3.70 -2.54
N TYR A 99 5.02 3.89 -2.49
CA TYR A 99 4.10 3.12 -3.32
C TYR A 99 4.30 3.37 -4.82
N LEU A 100 4.37 4.63 -5.25
CA LEU A 100 4.55 4.97 -6.67
C LEU A 100 5.81 4.33 -7.26
N ALA A 101 6.90 4.32 -6.51
CA ALA A 101 8.15 3.74 -6.99
C ALA A 101 8.16 2.21 -6.95
N ALA A 102 7.49 1.59 -5.96
CA ALA A 102 7.43 0.14 -5.84
C ALA A 102 6.42 -0.51 -6.80
N MET A 103 5.32 0.19 -7.12
CA MET A 103 4.17 -0.38 -7.81
C MET A 103 4.49 -0.98 -9.19
N PRO A 104 5.34 -0.40 -10.07
CA PRO A 104 5.70 -1.04 -11.33
C PRO A 104 6.28 -2.45 -11.13
N HIS A 105 7.17 -2.60 -10.16
CA HIS A 105 7.81 -3.88 -9.83
C HIS A 105 6.84 -4.86 -9.19
N ILE A 106 5.90 -4.36 -8.37
CA ILE A 106 4.85 -5.18 -7.77
C ILE A 106 3.92 -5.70 -8.86
N LEU A 107 3.50 -4.86 -9.81
CA LEU A 107 2.62 -5.24 -10.91
C LEU A 107 3.27 -6.29 -11.83
N ASP A 108 4.54 -6.10 -12.16
CA ASP A 108 5.30 -7.08 -12.95
C ASP A 108 5.31 -8.44 -12.23
N ALA A 109 5.69 -8.46 -10.95
CA ALA A 109 5.72 -9.70 -10.16
C ALA A 109 4.34 -10.34 -9.98
N LEU A 110 3.30 -9.55 -9.73
CA LEU A 110 1.92 -10.03 -9.61
C LEU A 110 1.41 -10.69 -10.91
N SER A 111 1.94 -10.30 -12.07
CA SER A 111 1.56 -10.91 -13.35
C SER A 111 2.17 -12.31 -13.57
N GLU A 112 3.20 -12.67 -12.79
CA GLU A 112 3.96 -13.92 -12.97
C GLU A 112 3.67 -14.96 -11.88
N VAL A 113 3.06 -14.57 -10.76
CA VAL A 113 2.84 -15.45 -9.61
C VAL A 113 1.41 -15.97 -9.53
N THR A 114 1.25 -17.10 -8.84
CA THR A 114 -0.06 -17.66 -8.48
C THR A 114 -0.15 -17.81 -6.96
N GLY A 115 -1.35 -17.60 -6.40
CA GLY A 115 -1.58 -17.64 -4.95
C GLY A 115 -1.02 -16.42 -4.21
N ALA A 116 -1.30 -16.34 -2.90
CA ALA A 116 -0.95 -15.18 -2.08
C ALA A 116 0.56 -14.96 -1.98
N HIS A 117 0.97 -13.70 -2.12
CA HIS A 117 2.36 -13.26 -2.01
C HIS A 117 2.45 -11.98 -1.17
N SER A 118 3.55 -11.82 -0.44
CA SER A 118 3.82 -10.61 0.34
C SER A 118 4.84 -9.72 -0.35
N PHE A 119 4.51 -8.43 -0.51
CA PHE A 119 5.36 -7.40 -1.07
C PHE A 119 5.69 -6.37 0.01
N ARG A 120 6.97 -6.23 0.34
CA ARG A 120 7.43 -5.27 1.34
C ARG A 120 7.92 -4.00 0.65
N VAL A 121 7.10 -2.95 0.71
CA VAL A 121 7.45 -1.62 0.19
C VAL A 121 8.47 -0.96 1.12
N VAL A 122 9.52 -0.40 0.53
CA VAL A 122 10.64 0.21 1.25
C VAL A 122 10.53 1.73 1.16
N ASN A 123 10.60 2.41 2.31
CA ASN A 123 10.55 3.87 2.36
C ASN A 123 11.83 4.51 1.82
N PHE A 124 11.66 5.69 1.23
CA PHE A 124 12.79 6.52 0.84
C PHE A 124 13.34 7.33 2.01
N PRO A 125 14.67 7.48 2.14
CA PRO A 125 15.24 8.50 3.01
C PRO A 125 14.70 9.89 2.66
N GLN A 126 14.47 10.71 3.67
CA GLN A 126 13.73 11.97 3.57
C GLN A 126 14.64 13.20 3.85
N GLN A 127 15.95 13.10 3.64
CA GLN A 127 16.92 14.14 4.00
C GLN A 127 16.79 15.37 3.09
N VAL A 128 17.03 16.58 3.63
CA VAL A 128 16.84 17.85 2.91
C VAL A 128 17.60 17.88 1.57
N GLY A 129 18.87 17.46 1.57
CA GLY A 129 19.72 17.46 0.37
C GLY A 129 19.27 16.52 -0.74
N GLN A 130 18.37 15.57 -0.45
CA GLN A 130 17.77 14.68 -1.45
C GLN A 130 16.54 15.29 -2.12
N ARG A 131 15.97 16.35 -1.54
CA ARG A 131 14.72 16.96 -1.99
C ARG A 131 14.92 18.31 -2.65
N VAL A 132 15.87 19.09 -2.15
CA VAL A 132 16.12 20.46 -2.61
C VAL A 132 17.60 20.81 -2.46
N LYS A 133 18.14 21.50 -3.46
CA LYS A 133 19.42 22.21 -3.35
C LYS A 133 19.13 23.68 -3.10
N ILE A 134 19.64 24.21 -2.00
CA ILE A 134 19.46 25.60 -1.61
C ILE A 134 20.76 26.34 -1.90
N ASN A 135 20.77 27.16 -2.95
CA ASN A 135 21.92 27.98 -3.32
C ASN A 135 21.52 29.46 -3.29
N PRO A 136 22.36 30.35 -2.74
CA PRO A 136 22.13 31.77 -2.90
C PRO A 136 22.27 32.13 -4.40
N LEU A 137 21.35 32.94 -4.91
CA LEU A 137 21.57 33.63 -6.18
C LEU A 137 22.37 34.90 -5.88
N SER A 138 23.65 34.93 -6.28
CA SER A 138 24.46 36.15 -6.27
C SER A 138 24.55 36.74 -7.67
N LEU A 139 24.60 38.07 -7.76
CA LEU A 139 24.98 38.79 -8.98
C LEU A 139 26.47 38.59 -9.29
#